data_AF-A0AAX2A9M6-F1
#
_entry.id   AF-A0AAX2A9M6-F1
#
_cell.length_a   1.000
_cell.length_b   1.000
_cell.length_c   1.000
_cell.angle_alpha   90.00
_cell.angle_beta   90.00
_cell.angle_gamma   90.00
#
_symmetry.space_group_name_H-M   'P 1'
#
loop_
_entity.id
_entity.type
_entity.pdbx_description
1 polymer ?
#
loop_
_entity_poly.entity_id
_entity_poly.type
_entity_poly.pdbx_seq_one_letter_code
_entity_poly.pdbx_strand_id
1 'polypeptide(L)'
;MKEYFEVYLQNQERIEEFIEESLNKFGEVKKHEADKFRTLFKIFPSLELVYIVNKDTKKQSSPNFYRFKEDIKEQNISREYLISKLHFKEACKIAFSSPYISSATKHNCITVSIKEGEDIIFFDFRIETLLERLDLIELNKPFHTLTKTFYLIAGYSMFFLALFIVCYSIYDFAHSFLVKGIFDLDAIFKPVIALTLGIAIFDLAKTILEQEVYFKSYSKNSKVETKIITKFLIAIIIALSIEALMVVFKIALTDYDKMINALYLITGISLILIALSIFIFLTKKKN
;
A
#
# COMPACT_ATOMS: atom_id res chain seq x y z
N MET A 1 -4.18 6.89 1.97
CA MET A 1 -5.35 7.65 2.46
C MET A 1 -6.29 6.74 3.25
N LYS A 2 -6.79 5.64 2.67
CA LYS A 2 -7.56 4.63 3.42
C LYS A 2 -6.75 3.88 4.48
N GLU A 3 -5.48 3.58 4.19
CA GLU A 3 -4.58 2.87 5.12
C GLU A 3 -4.45 3.55 6.50
N TYR A 4 -4.23 4.87 6.56
CA TYR A 4 -4.14 5.57 7.85
C TYR A 4 -5.44 5.52 8.64
N PHE A 5 -6.60 5.57 7.95
CA PHE A 5 -7.90 5.41 8.60
C PHE A 5 -8.11 3.97 9.07
N GLU A 6 -7.72 2.96 8.28
CA GLU A 6 -7.82 1.54 8.65
C GLU A 6 -6.92 1.23 9.86
N VAL A 7 -5.67 1.70 9.86
CA VAL A 7 -4.75 1.55 10.99
C VAL A 7 -5.27 2.28 12.23
N TYR A 8 -5.83 3.49 12.06
CA TYR A 8 -6.49 4.20 13.15
C TYR A 8 -7.66 3.38 13.71
N LEU A 9 -8.58 2.90 12.86
CA LEU A 9 -9.76 2.13 13.30
C LEU A 9 -9.38 0.81 13.98
N GLN A 10 -8.34 0.13 13.51
CA GLN A 10 -7.82 -1.08 14.14
C GLN A 10 -7.21 -0.84 15.53
N ASN A 11 -6.70 0.38 15.78
CA ASN A 11 -6.02 0.76 17.02
C ASN A 11 -6.76 1.88 17.78
N GLN A 12 -8.05 2.08 17.49
CA GLN A 12 -8.79 3.28 17.89
C GLN A 12 -8.78 3.47 19.41
N GLU A 13 -9.06 2.40 20.16
CA GLU A 13 -9.10 2.42 21.62
C GLU A 13 -7.78 2.91 22.22
N ARG A 14 -6.66 2.31 21.81
CA ARG A 14 -5.31 2.68 22.27
C ARG A 14 -4.95 4.13 21.92
N ILE A 15 -5.35 4.61 20.74
CA ILE A 15 -5.05 5.97 20.29
C ILE A 15 -5.88 7.00 21.08
N GLU A 16 -7.16 6.72 21.28
CA GLU A 16 -8.07 7.57 22.05
C GLU A 16 -7.64 7.65 23.52
N GLU A 17 -7.30 6.51 24.15
CA GLU A 17 -6.76 6.46 25.51
C GLU A 17 -5.48 7.28 25.65
N PHE A 18 -4.54 7.15 24.71
CA PHE A 18 -3.31 7.95 24.71
C PHE A 18 -3.59 9.46 24.68
N ILE A 19 -4.54 9.90 23.85
CA ILE A 19 -4.90 11.33 23.76
C ILE A 19 -5.60 11.78 25.03
N GLU A 20 -6.55 10.99 25.54
CA GLU A 20 -7.30 11.28 26.76
C GLU A 20 -6.38 11.39 27.98
N GLU A 21 -5.51 10.42 28.23
CA GLU A 21 -4.52 10.47 29.32
C GLU A 21 -3.58 11.66 29.18
N SER A 22 -3.19 11.99 27.93
CA SER A 22 -2.28 13.09 27.70
C SER A 22 -2.96 14.45 27.92
N LEU A 23 -4.23 14.62 27.53
CA LEU A 23 -4.99 15.86 27.74
C LEU A 23 -5.41 16.03 29.20
N ASN A 24 -5.79 14.96 29.90
CA ASN A 24 -6.16 15.01 31.32
C ASN A 24 -5.01 15.47 32.23
N LYS A 25 -3.75 15.28 31.82
CA LYS A 25 -2.57 15.79 32.55
C LYS A 25 -2.48 17.32 32.58
N PHE A 26 -3.19 18.03 31.71
CA PHE A 26 -3.18 19.51 31.65
C PHE A 26 -4.23 20.18 32.54
N GLY A 27 -5.11 19.41 33.18
CA GLY A 27 -6.19 19.98 33.99
C GLY A 27 -7.16 20.80 33.13
N GLU A 28 -7.38 22.06 33.49
CA GLU A 28 -8.26 22.98 32.73
C GLU A 28 -7.57 23.46 31.46
N VAL A 29 -7.94 22.89 30.31
CA VAL A 29 -7.27 23.15 29.03
C VAL A 29 -7.54 24.58 28.55
N LYS A 30 -8.68 25.18 28.92
CA LYS A 30 -9.01 26.58 28.60
C LYS A 30 -7.98 27.57 29.13
N LYS A 31 -7.26 27.29 30.22
CA LYS A 31 -6.21 28.19 30.76
C LYS A 31 -5.08 28.43 29.75
N HIS A 32 -4.87 27.48 28.84
CA HIS A 32 -3.89 27.61 27.75
C HIS A 32 -4.35 28.50 26.60
N GLU A 33 -5.58 29.03 26.61
CA GLU A 33 -5.96 30.07 25.65
C GLU A 33 -5.07 31.32 25.79
N ALA A 34 -4.65 31.66 27.02
CA ALA A 34 -3.78 32.79 27.30
C ALA A 34 -2.40 32.68 26.62
N ASP A 35 -1.88 31.46 26.43
CA ASP A 35 -0.64 31.19 25.69
C ASP A 35 -0.87 30.76 24.24
N LYS A 36 -2.11 30.86 23.76
CA LYS A 36 -2.55 30.45 22.42
C LYS A 36 -2.28 28.96 22.16
N PHE A 37 -2.41 28.15 23.20
CA PHE A 37 -2.17 26.70 23.23
C PHE A 37 -0.75 26.30 22.80
N ARG A 38 0.23 27.21 22.85
CA ARG A 38 1.62 26.94 22.43
C ARG A 38 2.25 25.79 23.20
N THR A 39 1.92 25.65 24.48
CA THR A 39 2.38 24.53 25.32
C THR A 39 1.85 23.19 24.81
N LEU A 40 0.57 23.11 24.45
CA LEU A 40 -0.04 21.92 23.87
C LEU A 40 0.56 21.57 22.51
N PHE A 41 0.78 22.56 21.64
CA PHE A 41 1.46 22.34 20.36
C PHE A 41 2.88 21.79 20.52
N LYS A 42 3.61 22.12 21.59
CA LYS A 42 4.94 21.53 21.84
C LYS A 42 4.85 20.05 22.23
N ILE A 43 3.85 19.70 23.05
CA ILE A 43 3.69 18.35 23.61
C ILE A 43 3.01 17.40 22.63
N PHE A 44 2.16 17.93 21.75
CA PHE A 44 1.49 17.19 20.69
C PHE A 44 1.98 17.65 19.31
N PRO A 45 3.02 17.01 18.75
CA PRO A 45 3.42 17.24 17.36
C PRO A 45 2.34 16.95 16.32
N SER A 46 1.39 16.07 16.65
CA SER A 46 0.23 15.75 15.84
C SER A 46 -0.88 16.80 15.90
N LEU A 47 -0.90 17.67 16.92
CA LEU A 47 -1.92 18.72 17.05
C LEU A 47 -1.71 19.78 15.96
N GLU A 48 -2.72 19.96 15.14
CA GLU A 48 -2.67 20.85 13.98
C GLU A 48 -3.35 22.19 14.25
N LEU A 49 -4.55 22.15 14.82
CA LEU A 49 -5.29 23.36 15.17
C LEU A 49 -6.15 23.17 16.42
N VAL A 50 -6.39 24.27 17.11
CA VAL A 50 -7.27 24.37 18.28
C VAL A 50 -8.23 25.52 18.09
N TYR A 51 -9.49 25.34 18.45
CA TYR A 51 -10.48 26.42 18.48
C TYR A 51 -11.55 26.16 19.54
N ILE A 52 -12.24 27.23 19.95
CA ILE A 52 -13.25 27.21 21.02
C ILE A 52 -14.61 27.53 20.41
N VAL A 53 -15.61 26.76 20.82
CA VAL A 53 -17.01 26.91 20.43
C VAL A 53 -17.83 27.10 21.69
N ASN A 54 -18.70 28.10 21.69
CA ASN A 54 -19.62 28.30 22.79
C ASN A 54 -20.75 27.25 22.73
N LYS A 55 -21.02 26.60 23.86
CA LYS A 55 -21.96 25.47 23.98
C LYS A 55 -23.40 25.84 23.59
N ASP A 56 -23.87 27.02 24.01
CA ASP A 56 -25.26 27.43 23.82
C ASP A 56 -25.51 27.95 22.41
N THR A 57 -24.61 28.81 21.91
CA THR A 57 -24.74 29.42 20.59
C THR A 57 -24.25 28.52 19.46
N LYS A 58 -23.47 27.47 19.77
CA LYS A 58 -22.78 26.57 18.82
C LYS A 58 -21.89 27.30 17.81
N LYS A 59 -21.53 28.55 18.09
CA LYS A 59 -20.66 29.38 17.26
C LYS A 59 -19.24 29.36 17.79
N GLN A 60 -18.30 29.36 16.86
CA GLN A 60 -16.88 29.46 17.19
C GLN A 60 -16.57 30.82 17.81
N SER A 61 -16.15 30.85 19.07
CA SER A 61 -15.85 32.08 19.82
C SER A 61 -14.41 32.55 19.62
N SER A 62 -13.47 31.63 19.38
CA SER A 62 -12.05 31.95 19.20
C SER A 62 -11.60 31.94 17.72
N PRO A 63 -10.43 32.52 17.41
CA PRO A 63 -9.71 32.20 16.17
C PRO A 63 -9.31 30.72 16.12
N ASN A 64 -8.98 30.22 14.93
CA ASN A 64 -8.25 28.97 14.79
C ASN A 64 -6.79 29.21 15.17
N PHE A 65 -6.36 28.62 16.27
CA PHE A 65 -4.96 28.63 16.69
C PHE A 65 -4.22 27.51 15.96
N TYR A 66 -3.15 27.86 15.25
CA TYR A 66 -2.18 26.92 14.71
C TYR A 66 -0.85 27.08 15.46
N ARG A 67 0.06 26.11 15.28
CA ARG A 67 1.38 26.13 15.93
C ARG A 67 2.17 27.45 15.74
N PHE A 68 2.06 28.09 14.58
CA PHE A 68 2.85 29.30 14.24
C PHE A 68 2.00 30.49 13.75
N LYS A 69 0.68 30.36 13.69
CA LYS A 69 -0.22 31.40 13.16
C LYS A 69 -1.61 31.30 13.78
N GLU A 70 -2.39 32.37 13.61
CA GLU A 70 -3.82 32.39 13.92
C GLU A 70 -4.61 32.71 12.65
N ASP A 71 -5.80 32.12 12.53
CA ASP A 71 -6.74 32.45 11.45
C ASP A 71 -8.11 32.80 12.04
N ILE A 72 -8.61 33.98 11.70
CA ILE A 72 -9.86 34.56 12.22
C ILE A 72 -11.04 34.31 11.27
N LYS A 73 -10.79 33.81 10.04
CA LYS A 73 -11.83 33.65 9.01
C LYS A 73 -13.05 32.86 9.46
N GLU A 74 -12.84 31.90 10.34
CA GLU A 74 -13.87 30.98 10.81
C GLU A 74 -14.53 31.42 12.14
N GLN A 75 -14.14 32.56 12.69
CA GLN A 75 -14.72 33.09 13.92
C GLN A 75 -16.19 33.47 13.70
N ASN A 76 -17.05 33.16 14.67
CA ASN A 76 -18.51 33.32 14.65
C ASN A 76 -19.27 32.44 13.64
N ILE A 77 -18.61 31.50 12.96
CA ILE A 77 -19.27 30.50 12.11
C ILE A 77 -19.87 29.39 12.99
N SER A 78 -21.06 28.90 12.62
CA SER A 78 -21.72 27.78 13.30
C SER A 78 -20.97 26.46 13.06
N ARG A 79 -20.71 25.71 14.14
CA ARG A 79 -20.06 24.39 14.11
C ARG A 79 -21.02 23.24 14.45
N GLU A 80 -22.32 23.48 14.33
CA GLU A 80 -23.37 22.50 14.67
C GLU A 80 -23.19 21.14 13.98
N TYR A 81 -22.74 21.13 12.71
CA TYR A 81 -22.48 19.91 11.95
C TYR A 81 -21.34 19.04 12.50
N LEU A 82 -20.40 19.61 13.27
CA LEU A 82 -19.33 18.87 13.94
C LEU A 82 -19.84 18.23 15.22
N ILE A 83 -20.67 18.96 15.97
CA ILE A 83 -21.24 18.48 17.24
C ILE A 83 -22.07 17.22 17.01
N SER A 84 -22.81 17.12 15.89
CA SER A 84 -23.57 15.92 15.54
C SER A 84 -22.72 14.69 15.19
N LYS A 85 -21.41 14.87 14.96
CA LYS A 85 -20.46 13.80 14.62
C LYS A 85 -19.58 13.38 15.80
N LEU A 86 -19.78 14.00 16.97
CA LEU A 86 -19.05 13.66 18.18
C LEU A 86 -19.67 12.44 18.84
N HIS A 87 -18.84 11.45 19.14
CA HIS A 87 -19.22 10.30 19.96
C HIS A 87 -18.79 10.55 21.40
N PHE A 88 -19.76 10.74 22.29
CA PHE A 88 -19.52 10.89 23.72
C PHE A 88 -19.31 9.51 24.35
N LYS A 89 -18.16 9.29 25.01
CA LYS A 89 -18.01 8.14 25.93
C LYS A 89 -18.72 8.54 27.24
N GLU A 90 -19.68 7.70 27.67
CA GLU A 90 -20.71 7.98 28.69
C GLU A 90 -20.19 8.37 30.10
N ALA A 91 -18.89 8.51 30.30
CA ALA A 91 -18.27 8.90 31.58
C ALA A 91 -17.32 10.12 31.51
N CYS A 92 -16.97 10.64 30.32
CA CYS A 92 -15.87 11.62 30.18
C CYS A 92 -16.31 12.95 29.55
N LYS A 93 -15.65 14.05 29.95
CA LYS A 93 -15.79 15.40 29.35
C LYS A 93 -15.27 15.48 27.90
N ILE A 94 -14.84 14.35 27.33
CA ILE A 94 -14.08 14.24 26.09
C ILE A 94 -14.89 13.44 25.08
N ALA A 95 -14.94 13.91 23.84
CA ALA A 95 -15.56 13.20 22.72
C ALA A 95 -14.67 13.22 21.47
N PHE A 96 -14.72 12.13 20.70
CA PHE A 96 -13.91 11.93 19.51
C PHE A 96 -14.78 11.93 18.26
N SER A 97 -14.24 12.45 17.15
CA SER A 97 -14.84 12.32 15.82
C SER A 97 -14.34 11.05 15.12
N SER A 98 -15.11 10.58 14.15
CA SER A 98 -14.55 9.67 13.14
C SER A 98 -13.43 10.37 12.34
N PRO A 99 -12.45 9.63 11.79
CA PRO A 99 -11.45 10.18 10.89
C PRO A 99 -12.08 10.88 9.67
N TYR A 100 -11.63 12.09 9.37
CA TYR A 100 -12.11 12.87 8.22
C TYR A 100 -10.99 13.72 7.61
N ILE A 101 -11.29 14.37 6.49
CA ILE A 101 -10.37 15.31 5.83
C ILE A 101 -10.73 16.72 6.29
N SER A 102 -9.79 17.40 6.96
CA SER A 102 -10.00 18.76 7.43
C SER A 102 -10.31 19.72 6.26
N SER A 103 -11.34 20.54 6.40
CA SER A 103 -11.65 21.57 5.42
C SER A 103 -10.59 22.66 5.38
N ALA A 104 -9.99 22.97 6.54
CA ALA A 104 -9.02 24.04 6.72
C ALA A 104 -7.62 23.68 6.20
N THR A 105 -7.18 22.42 6.40
CA THR A 105 -5.80 22.00 6.11
C THR A 105 -5.68 20.94 5.03
N LYS A 106 -6.80 20.30 4.65
CA LYS A 106 -6.85 19.15 3.71
C LYS A 106 -6.09 17.91 4.18
N HIS A 107 -5.65 17.88 5.44
CA HIS A 107 -5.01 16.71 6.04
C HIS A 107 -6.05 15.75 6.64
N ASN A 108 -5.65 14.48 6.80
CA ASN A 108 -6.44 13.47 7.48
C ASN A 108 -6.34 13.71 8.98
N CYS A 109 -7.46 14.00 9.63
CA CYS A 109 -7.50 14.35 11.04
C CYS A 109 -8.58 13.59 11.80
N ILE A 110 -8.36 13.48 13.10
CA ILE A 110 -9.40 13.21 14.08
C ILE A 110 -9.55 14.45 14.95
N THR A 111 -10.77 14.72 15.38
CA THR A 111 -11.04 15.85 16.27
C THR A 111 -11.41 15.33 17.63
N VAL A 112 -10.75 15.87 18.64
CA VAL A 112 -11.06 15.64 20.05
C VAL A 112 -11.71 16.90 20.58
N SER A 113 -12.81 16.75 21.29
CA SER A 113 -13.52 17.87 21.91
C SER A 113 -13.56 17.70 23.42
N ILE A 114 -13.32 18.78 24.16
CA ILE A 114 -13.37 18.81 25.62
C ILE A 114 -14.37 19.88 26.05
N LYS A 115 -15.33 19.52 26.91
CA LYS A 115 -16.30 20.46 27.47
C LYS A 115 -15.83 21.01 28.82
N GLU A 116 -15.65 22.33 28.89
CA GLU A 116 -15.28 23.07 30.11
C GLU A 116 -16.24 24.25 30.34
N GLY A 117 -17.17 24.10 31.29
CA GLY A 117 -18.19 25.11 31.56
C GLY A 117 -19.11 25.33 30.36
N GLU A 118 -19.12 26.57 29.85
CA GLU A 118 -19.90 26.98 28.67
C GLU A 118 -19.13 26.90 27.35
N ASP A 119 -17.87 26.45 27.39
CA ASP A 119 -17.04 26.33 26.20
C ASP A 119 -16.74 24.86 25.87
N ILE A 120 -16.66 24.60 24.56
CA ILE A 120 -16.23 23.33 23.98
C ILE A 120 -14.97 23.62 23.18
N ILE A 121 -13.86 23.03 23.60
CA ILE A 121 -12.56 23.21 22.96
C ILE A 121 -12.33 22.03 22.02
N PHE A 122 -12.05 22.32 20.76
CA PHE A 122 -11.78 21.33 19.72
C PHE A 122 -10.29 21.29 19.39
N PHE A 123 -9.76 20.08 19.25
CA PHE A 123 -8.37 19.77 18.94
C PHE A 123 -8.34 18.87 17.71
N ASP A 124 -7.86 19.36 16.56
CA ASP A 124 -7.67 18.50 15.39
C ASP A 124 -6.24 17.93 15.42
N PHE A 125 -6.15 16.61 15.45
CA PHE A 125 -4.89 15.88 15.36
C PHE A 125 -4.73 15.25 13.98
N ARG A 126 -3.58 15.48 13.35
CA ARG A 126 -3.21 14.79 12.11
C ARG A 126 -2.92 13.34 12.41
N ILE A 127 -3.62 12.46 11.71
CA ILE A 127 -3.56 11.01 11.95
C ILE A 127 -2.16 10.49 11.60
N GLU A 128 -1.53 10.96 10.52
CA GLU A 128 -0.21 10.46 10.12
C GLU A 128 0.84 10.68 11.21
N THR A 129 0.91 11.90 11.76
CA THR A 129 1.87 12.23 12.83
C THR A 129 1.52 11.54 14.16
N LEU A 130 0.23 11.28 14.39
CA LEU A 130 -0.23 10.58 15.59
C LEU A 130 0.16 9.10 15.54
N LEU A 131 -0.07 8.44 14.40
CA LEU A 131 0.30 7.04 14.20
C LEU A 131 1.82 6.85 14.23
N GLU A 132 2.58 7.78 13.64
CA GLU A 132 4.06 7.76 13.67
C GLU A 132 4.58 7.86 15.10
N ARG A 133 3.98 8.73 15.93
CA ARG A 133 4.36 8.88 17.34
C ARG A 133 4.09 7.63 18.18
N LEU A 134 3.07 6.86 17.83
CA LEU A 134 2.69 5.63 18.51
C LEU A 134 3.39 4.39 17.94
N ASP A 135 4.33 4.59 17.01
CA ASP A 135 5.04 3.53 16.30
C ASP A 135 4.10 2.54 15.58
N LEU A 136 2.91 3.04 15.20
CA LEU A 136 1.92 2.28 14.44
C LEU A 136 2.20 2.35 12.94
N ILE A 137 3.02 3.32 12.51
CA ILE A 137 3.56 3.43 11.15
C ILE A 137 5.02 3.85 11.21
N GLU A 138 5.89 3.17 10.46
CA GLU A 138 7.25 3.63 10.23
C GLU A 138 7.27 4.59 9.03
N LEU A 139 7.50 5.88 9.27
CA LEU A 139 7.63 6.87 8.21
C LEU A 139 9.10 7.07 7.80
N ASN A 140 9.84 5.98 7.54
CA ASN A 140 11.23 6.03 7.10
C ASN A 140 11.35 6.46 5.63
N LYS A 141 11.09 7.76 5.37
CA LYS A 141 11.18 8.42 4.06
C LYS A 141 12.49 8.16 3.29
N PRO A 142 13.70 8.22 3.89
CA PRO A 142 14.92 7.99 3.12
C PRO A 142 15.06 6.53 2.67
N PHE A 143 14.74 5.57 3.55
CA PHE A 143 14.79 4.15 3.21
C PHE A 143 13.78 3.80 2.10
N HIS A 144 12.54 4.30 2.22
CA HIS A 144 11.52 4.12 1.18
C HIS A 144 11.96 4.73 -0.17
N THR A 145 12.68 5.85 -0.15
CA THR A 145 13.14 6.48 -1.39
C THR A 145 14.26 5.66 -2.03
N LEU A 146 15.19 5.14 -1.22
CA LEU A 146 16.26 4.27 -1.68
C LEU A 146 15.75 2.96 -2.29
N THR A 147 14.85 2.27 -1.59
CA THR A 147 14.28 1.00 -2.08
C THR A 147 13.48 1.19 -3.36
N LYS A 148 12.67 2.25 -3.44
CA LYS A 148 11.91 2.59 -4.66
C LYS A 148 12.84 2.85 -5.85
N THR A 149 13.93 3.58 -5.65
CA THR A 149 14.90 3.86 -6.72
C THR A 149 15.57 2.56 -7.19
N PHE A 150 15.94 1.68 -6.27
CA PHE A 150 16.50 0.37 -6.60
C PHE A 150 15.54 -0.46 -7.47
N TYR A 151 14.27 -0.60 -7.06
CA TYR A 151 13.28 -1.37 -7.82
C TYR A 151 12.97 -0.74 -9.18
N LEU A 152 13.03 0.60 -9.30
CA LEU A 152 12.88 1.29 -10.58
C LEU A 152 14.01 0.92 -11.54
N ILE A 153 15.26 0.99 -11.09
CA ILE A 153 16.42 0.63 -11.92
C ILE A 153 16.37 -0.85 -12.31
N ALA A 154 16.10 -1.75 -11.34
CA ALA A 154 16.00 -3.18 -11.58
C ALA A 154 14.89 -3.52 -12.58
N GLY A 155 13.70 -2.95 -12.40
CA GLY A 155 12.55 -3.19 -13.27
C GLY A 155 12.79 -2.72 -14.71
N TYR A 156 13.34 -1.52 -14.90
CA TYR A 156 13.70 -1.07 -16.25
C TYR A 156 14.82 -1.90 -16.88
N SER A 157 15.83 -2.31 -16.11
CA SER A 157 16.88 -3.20 -16.60
C SER A 157 16.32 -4.54 -17.10
N MET A 158 15.38 -5.14 -16.36
CA MET A 158 14.71 -6.37 -16.79
C MET A 158 13.86 -6.15 -18.04
N PHE A 159 13.17 -5.02 -18.15
CA PHE A 159 12.39 -4.66 -19.34
C PHE A 159 13.27 -4.57 -20.59
N PHE A 160 14.41 -3.88 -20.51
CA PHE A 160 15.36 -3.78 -21.62
C PHE A 160 15.96 -5.14 -21.99
N LEU A 161 16.29 -5.96 -21.00
CA LEU A 161 16.78 -7.32 -21.23
C LEU A 161 15.74 -8.19 -21.95
N ALA A 162 14.47 -8.14 -21.51
CA ALA A 162 13.37 -8.86 -22.14
C ALA A 162 13.19 -8.46 -23.61
N LEU A 163 13.19 -7.14 -23.88
CA LEU A 163 13.09 -6.61 -25.23
C LEU A 163 14.26 -7.08 -26.10
N PHE A 164 15.49 -7.02 -25.57
CA PHE A 164 16.68 -7.50 -26.27
C PHE A 164 16.57 -8.99 -26.64
N ILE A 165 16.15 -9.85 -25.70
CA ILE A 165 15.97 -11.29 -25.95
C ILE A 165 14.94 -11.54 -27.06
N VAL A 166 13.80 -10.84 -27.03
CA VAL A 166 12.74 -10.96 -28.04
C VAL A 166 13.23 -10.52 -29.41
N CYS A 167 13.85 -9.35 -29.51
CA CYS A 167 14.37 -8.83 -30.78
C CYS A 167 15.49 -9.73 -31.34
N TYR A 168 16.40 -10.18 -30.48
CA TYR A 168 17.49 -11.08 -30.86
C TYR A 168 16.93 -12.43 -31.36
N SER A 169 15.93 -12.99 -30.69
CA SER A 169 15.29 -14.25 -31.08
C SER A 169 14.65 -14.17 -32.47
N ILE A 170 13.89 -13.10 -32.73
CA ILE A 170 13.25 -12.87 -34.04
C ILE A 170 14.32 -12.68 -35.13
N TYR A 171 15.37 -11.91 -34.84
CA TYR A 171 16.47 -11.70 -35.75
C TYR A 171 17.20 -13.01 -36.09
N ASP A 172 17.54 -13.82 -35.08
CA ASP A 172 18.25 -15.09 -35.26
C ASP A 172 17.41 -16.10 -36.06
N PHE A 173 16.10 -16.15 -35.81
CA PHE A 173 15.16 -16.96 -36.61
C PHE A 173 15.11 -16.51 -38.07
N ALA A 174 14.89 -15.21 -38.31
CA ALA A 174 14.80 -14.65 -39.66
C ALA A 174 16.11 -14.84 -40.44
N HIS A 175 17.26 -14.62 -39.79
CA HIS A 175 18.56 -14.81 -40.40
C HIS A 175 18.84 -16.29 -40.70
N SER A 176 18.52 -17.20 -39.78
CA SER A 176 18.72 -18.64 -39.99
C SER A 176 17.85 -19.19 -41.13
N PHE A 177 16.62 -18.68 -41.27
CA PHE A 177 15.70 -19.07 -42.34
C PHE A 177 16.07 -18.45 -43.70
N LEU A 178 16.25 -17.12 -43.76
CA LEU A 178 16.43 -16.40 -45.03
C LEU A 178 17.86 -16.47 -45.58
N VAL A 179 18.86 -16.52 -44.71
CA VAL A 179 20.28 -16.43 -45.12
C VAL A 179 20.94 -17.81 -45.15
N LYS A 180 20.73 -18.63 -44.12
CA LYS A 180 21.40 -19.94 -44.01
C LYS A 180 20.59 -21.09 -44.63
N GLY A 181 19.28 -20.94 -44.81
CA GLY A 181 18.42 -22.00 -45.37
C GLY A 181 18.38 -23.28 -44.53
N ILE A 182 18.61 -23.20 -43.21
CA ILE A 182 18.65 -24.35 -42.31
C ILE A 182 17.24 -24.59 -41.76
N PHE A 183 16.67 -25.77 -42.02
CA PHE A 183 15.31 -26.17 -41.62
C PHE A 183 15.31 -27.22 -40.50
N ASP A 184 16.20 -27.09 -39.53
CA ASP A 184 16.22 -28.01 -38.39
C ASP A 184 15.20 -27.59 -37.32
N LEU A 185 14.64 -28.56 -36.60
CA LEU A 185 13.72 -28.32 -35.49
C LEU A 185 14.34 -27.42 -34.42
N ASP A 186 15.65 -27.56 -34.17
CA ASP A 186 16.39 -26.72 -33.23
C ASP A 186 16.36 -25.22 -33.63
N ALA A 187 16.26 -24.90 -34.93
CA ALA A 187 16.15 -23.53 -35.43
C ALA A 187 14.76 -22.91 -35.20
N ILE A 188 13.72 -23.72 -35.02
CA ILE A 188 12.37 -23.29 -34.65
C ILE A 188 12.22 -23.22 -33.13
N PHE A 189 12.78 -24.20 -32.43
CA PHE A 189 12.66 -24.36 -30.99
C PHE A 189 13.43 -23.30 -30.18
N LYS A 190 14.66 -22.95 -30.55
CA LYS A 190 15.44 -21.94 -29.82
C LYS A 190 14.74 -20.57 -29.79
N PRO A 191 14.22 -20.04 -30.91
CA PRO A 191 13.48 -18.78 -30.89
C PRO A 191 12.20 -18.82 -30.05
N VAL A 192 11.46 -19.93 -30.09
CA VAL A 192 10.25 -20.11 -29.28
C VAL A 192 10.59 -20.03 -27.78
N ILE A 193 11.63 -20.74 -27.32
CA ILE A 193 12.09 -20.66 -25.92
C ILE A 193 12.47 -19.22 -25.56
N ALA A 194 13.30 -18.58 -26.39
CA ALA A 194 13.76 -17.23 -26.12
C ALA A 194 12.59 -16.22 -26.05
N LEU A 195 11.58 -16.36 -26.93
CA LEU A 195 10.38 -15.54 -26.90
C LEU A 195 9.55 -15.78 -25.63
N THR A 196 9.33 -17.04 -25.25
CA THR A 196 8.60 -17.40 -24.02
C THR A 196 9.32 -16.86 -22.77
N LEU A 197 10.64 -17.00 -22.71
CA LEU A 197 11.46 -16.45 -21.63
C LEU A 197 11.40 -14.92 -21.59
N GLY A 198 11.53 -14.27 -22.75
CA GLY A 198 11.45 -12.81 -22.86
C GLY A 198 10.13 -12.26 -22.36
N ILE A 199 9.00 -12.88 -22.75
CA ILE A 199 7.66 -12.48 -22.27
C ILE A 199 7.53 -12.68 -20.76
N ALA A 200 8.03 -13.79 -20.22
CA ALA A 200 8.00 -14.04 -18.77
C ALA A 200 8.81 -13.00 -17.98
N ILE A 201 10.01 -12.63 -18.47
CA ILE A 201 10.84 -11.58 -17.84
C ILE A 201 10.14 -10.22 -17.94
N PHE A 202 9.49 -9.91 -19.07
CA PHE A 202 8.72 -8.69 -19.24
C PHE A 202 7.57 -8.59 -18.23
N ASP A 203 6.79 -9.65 -18.05
CA ASP A 203 5.69 -9.67 -17.08
C ASP A 203 6.18 -9.52 -15.64
N LEU A 204 7.34 -10.11 -15.31
CA LEU A 204 8.00 -9.90 -14.01
C LEU A 204 8.45 -8.44 -13.85
N ALA A 205 9.13 -7.87 -14.84
CA ALA A 205 9.60 -6.49 -14.82
C ALA A 205 8.44 -5.51 -14.62
N LYS A 206 7.35 -5.71 -15.37
CA LYS A 206 6.11 -4.95 -15.24
C LYS A 206 5.54 -5.09 -13.83
N THR A 207 5.47 -6.30 -13.29
CA THR A 207 4.93 -6.54 -11.94
C THR A 207 5.76 -5.83 -10.87
N ILE A 208 7.09 -5.89 -10.94
CA ILE A 208 7.99 -5.21 -9.99
C ILE A 208 7.79 -3.69 -10.08
N LEU A 209 7.80 -3.13 -11.29
CA LEU A 209 7.59 -1.69 -11.48
C LEU A 209 6.21 -1.25 -11.00
N GLU A 210 5.16 -1.99 -11.34
CA GLU A 210 3.80 -1.70 -10.89
C GLU A 210 3.71 -1.75 -9.36
N GLN A 211 4.23 -2.78 -8.69
CA GLN A 211 4.05 -2.95 -7.24
C GLN A 211 4.98 -2.09 -6.38
N GLU A 212 6.25 -1.98 -6.76
CA GLU A 212 7.25 -1.34 -5.89
C GLU A 212 7.44 0.15 -6.22
N VAL A 213 7.12 0.56 -7.45
CA VAL A 213 7.43 1.91 -7.95
C VAL A 213 6.18 2.75 -8.19
N TYR A 214 5.20 2.23 -8.94
CA TYR A 214 4.03 3.01 -9.38
C TYR A 214 2.83 2.90 -8.43
N PHE A 215 2.46 1.69 -7.99
CA PHE A 215 1.38 1.44 -7.05
C PHE A 215 1.94 1.31 -5.64
N LYS A 216 1.92 2.42 -4.90
CA LYS A 216 2.05 2.35 -3.46
C LYS A 216 0.80 1.64 -2.93
N SER A 217 0.96 0.46 -2.32
CA SER A 217 -0.14 -0.29 -1.70
C SER A 217 -0.94 0.66 -0.80
N TYR A 218 -2.18 0.98 -1.20
CA TYR A 218 -3.07 1.88 -0.45
C TYR A 218 -4.10 1.14 0.41
N SER A 219 -4.05 -0.19 0.37
CA SER A 219 -4.50 -1.10 1.42
C SER A 219 -3.89 -2.47 1.10
N LYS A 220 -3.09 -3.02 2.02
CA LYS A 220 -2.59 -4.39 1.96
C LYS A 220 -3.76 -5.36 2.17
N ASN A 221 -4.64 -5.46 1.18
CA ASN A 221 -5.61 -6.52 1.15
C ASN A 221 -4.85 -7.78 0.71
N SER A 222 -4.60 -8.69 1.65
CA SER A 222 -3.91 -9.97 1.42
C SER A 222 -4.47 -10.74 0.22
N LYS A 223 -5.74 -10.51 -0.13
CA LYS A 223 -6.42 -11.03 -1.34
C LYS A 223 -5.78 -10.55 -2.64
N VAL A 224 -5.39 -9.27 -2.72
CA VAL A 224 -4.78 -8.67 -3.91
C VAL A 224 -3.35 -9.19 -4.08
N GLU A 225 -2.57 -9.22 -3.00
CA GLU A 225 -1.21 -9.77 -3.01
C GLU A 225 -1.19 -11.24 -3.44
N THR A 226 -2.07 -12.07 -2.87
CA THR A 226 -2.13 -13.49 -3.25
C THR A 226 -2.57 -13.69 -4.70
N LYS A 227 -3.47 -12.84 -5.21
CA LYS A 227 -3.90 -12.88 -6.62
C LYS A 227 -2.74 -12.53 -7.57
N ILE A 228 -1.89 -11.58 -7.19
CA ILE A 228 -0.70 -11.20 -7.97
C ILE A 228 0.33 -12.33 -7.96
N ILE A 229 0.68 -12.86 -6.78
CA ILE A 229 1.60 -14.01 -6.66
C ILE A 229 1.09 -15.20 -7.47
N THR A 230 -0.21 -15.46 -7.42
CA THR A 230 -0.84 -16.55 -8.19
C THR A 230 -0.70 -16.33 -9.69
N LYS A 231 -0.99 -15.12 -10.20
CA LYS A 231 -0.80 -14.79 -11.62
C LYS A 231 0.65 -14.95 -12.06
N PHE A 232 1.58 -14.53 -11.21
CA PHE A 232 3.01 -14.66 -11.46
C PHE A 232 3.45 -16.14 -11.55
N LEU A 233 3.03 -16.97 -10.60
CA LEU A 233 3.32 -18.42 -10.61
C LEU A 233 2.70 -19.12 -11.82
N ILE A 234 1.48 -18.75 -12.22
CA ILE A 234 0.84 -19.29 -13.43
C ILE A 234 1.69 -18.98 -14.67
N ALA A 235 2.19 -17.75 -14.81
CA ALA A 235 3.04 -17.38 -15.95
C ALA A 235 4.34 -18.21 -16.01
N ILE A 236 5.01 -18.41 -14.87
CA ILE A 236 6.20 -19.28 -14.79
C ILE A 236 5.87 -20.73 -15.17
N ILE A 237 4.78 -21.27 -14.66
CA ILE A 237 4.38 -22.66 -14.94
C ILE A 237 4.07 -22.84 -16.43
N ILE A 238 3.42 -21.87 -17.08
CA ILE A 238 3.18 -21.89 -18.53
C ILE A 238 4.51 -21.90 -19.28
N ALA A 239 5.47 -21.05 -18.90
CA ALA A 239 6.78 -21.01 -19.54
C ALA A 239 7.54 -22.35 -19.40
N LEU A 240 7.61 -22.89 -18.19
CA LEU A 240 8.23 -24.20 -17.92
C LEU A 240 7.51 -25.34 -18.66
N SER A 241 6.19 -25.26 -18.79
CA SER A 241 5.40 -26.27 -19.51
C SER A 241 5.71 -26.29 -21.00
N ILE A 242 5.86 -25.12 -21.62
CA ILE A 242 6.23 -25.00 -23.05
C ILE A 242 7.63 -25.54 -23.27
N GLU A 243 8.60 -25.15 -22.43
CA GLU A 243 9.97 -25.62 -22.53
C GLU A 243 10.07 -27.13 -22.37
N ALA A 244 9.39 -27.68 -21.36
CA ALA A 244 9.35 -29.10 -21.12
C ALA A 244 8.69 -29.89 -22.25
N LEU A 245 7.58 -29.38 -22.81
CA LEU A 245 6.92 -30.00 -23.96
C LEU A 245 7.87 -30.15 -25.14
N MET A 246 8.71 -29.14 -25.41
CA MET A 246 9.70 -29.25 -26.48
C MET A 246 10.79 -30.28 -26.18
N VAL A 247 11.26 -30.37 -24.94
CA VAL A 247 12.22 -31.41 -24.54
C VAL A 247 11.63 -32.80 -24.74
N VAL A 248 10.35 -32.99 -24.42
CA VAL A 248 9.62 -34.24 -24.69
C VAL A 248 9.57 -34.54 -26.18
N PHE A 249 9.22 -33.55 -27.04
CA PHE A 249 9.22 -33.74 -28.49
C PHE A 249 10.61 -34.10 -29.02
N LYS A 250 11.67 -33.45 -28.52
CA LYS A 250 13.05 -33.76 -28.91
C LYS A 250 13.42 -35.21 -28.54
N ILE A 251 13.09 -35.66 -27.33
CA ILE A 251 13.32 -37.04 -26.90
C ILE A 251 12.55 -38.03 -27.80
N ALA A 252 11.27 -37.76 -28.07
CA ALA A 252 10.42 -38.63 -28.87
C ALA A 252 10.93 -38.82 -30.32
N LEU A 253 11.58 -37.80 -30.89
CA LEU A 253 12.11 -37.86 -32.27
C LEU A 253 13.54 -38.39 -32.36
N THR A 254 14.36 -38.27 -31.30
CA THR A 254 15.81 -38.52 -31.39
C THR A 254 16.29 -39.75 -30.61
N ASP A 255 15.72 -40.03 -29.44
CA ASP A 255 16.23 -41.07 -28.50
C ASP A 255 15.08 -41.69 -27.70
N TYR A 256 14.47 -42.75 -28.23
CA TYR A 256 13.34 -43.43 -27.55
C TYR A 256 13.74 -44.02 -26.19
N ASP A 257 15.02 -44.39 -26.01
CA ASP A 257 15.56 -44.89 -24.75
C ASP A 257 15.48 -43.87 -23.60
N LYS A 258 15.41 -42.57 -23.93
CA LYS A 258 15.31 -41.48 -22.94
C LYS A 258 13.85 -41.10 -22.62
N MET A 259 12.87 -41.82 -23.14
CA MET A 259 11.44 -41.55 -22.88
C MET A 259 11.07 -41.56 -21.38
N ILE A 260 11.83 -42.28 -20.55
CA ILE A 260 11.64 -42.24 -19.09
C ILE A 260 11.93 -40.85 -18.49
N ASN A 261 12.88 -40.09 -19.05
CA ASN A 261 13.17 -38.73 -18.61
C ASN A 261 12.03 -37.78 -18.98
N ALA A 262 11.40 -37.99 -20.13
CA ALA A 262 10.20 -37.26 -20.53
C ALA A 262 9.03 -37.52 -19.54
N LEU A 263 8.86 -38.77 -19.08
CA LEU A 263 7.88 -39.10 -18.04
C LEU A 263 8.15 -38.34 -16.73
N TYR A 264 9.41 -38.30 -16.26
CA TYR A 264 9.77 -37.54 -15.05
C TYR A 264 9.48 -36.04 -15.19
N LEU A 265 9.76 -35.47 -16.36
CA LEU A 265 9.51 -34.06 -16.64
C LEU A 265 8.02 -33.71 -16.60
N ILE A 266 7.17 -34.50 -17.29
CA ILE A 266 5.71 -34.33 -17.29
C ILE A 266 5.14 -34.54 -15.88
N THR A 267 5.65 -35.53 -15.15
CA THR A 267 5.24 -35.79 -13.76
C THR A 267 5.60 -34.61 -12.84
N GLY A 268 6.78 -34.01 -13.01
CA GLY A 268 7.20 -32.83 -12.25
C GLY A 268 6.29 -31.62 -12.47
N ILE A 269 5.95 -31.32 -13.73
CA ILE A 269 5.01 -30.23 -14.05
C ILE A 269 3.63 -30.48 -13.46
N SER A 270 3.17 -31.73 -13.53
CA SER A 270 1.89 -32.14 -12.95
C SER A 270 1.86 -31.93 -11.43
N LEU A 271 2.96 -32.25 -10.73
CA LEU A 271 3.10 -31.98 -9.29
C LEU A 271 3.08 -30.49 -8.97
N ILE A 272 3.75 -29.65 -9.76
CA ILE A 272 3.74 -28.19 -9.58
C ILE A 272 2.32 -27.63 -9.79
N LEU A 273 1.59 -28.12 -10.79
CA LEU A 273 0.19 -27.74 -11.04
C LEU A 273 -0.74 -28.14 -9.89
N ILE A 274 -0.56 -29.34 -9.34
CA ILE A 274 -1.31 -29.81 -8.17
C ILE A 274 -0.99 -28.93 -6.95
N ALA A 275 0.29 -28.64 -6.69
CA ALA A 275 0.70 -27.78 -5.59
C ALA A 275 0.11 -26.37 -5.70
N LEU A 276 0.12 -25.78 -6.90
CA LEU A 276 -0.53 -24.49 -7.15
C LEU A 276 -2.05 -24.56 -6.94
N SER A 277 -2.70 -25.63 -7.40
CA SER A 277 -4.14 -25.82 -7.23
C SER A 277 -4.53 -25.92 -5.76
N ILE A 278 -3.75 -26.64 -4.95
CA ILE A 278 -3.91 -26.73 -3.50
C ILE A 278 -3.69 -25.36 -2.85
N PHE A 279 -2.65 -24.64 -3.22
CA PHE A 279 -2.36 -23.30 -2.70
C PHE A 279 -3.53 -22.32 -2.94
N ILE A 280 -4.07 -22.31 -4.17
CA ILE A 280 -5.23 -21.47 -4.52
C ILE A 280 -6.46 -21.88 -3.71
N PHE A 281 -6.73 -23.18 -3.58
CA PHE A 281 -7.86 -23.70 -2.83
C PHE A 281 -7.80 -23.31 -1.33
N LEU A 282 -6.65 -23.50 -0.69
CA LEU A 282 -6.45 -23.17 0.72
C LEU A 282 -6.59 -21.66 0.99
N THR A 283 -6.05 -20.83 0.09
CA THR A 283 -6.17 -19.37 0.20
C THR A 283 -7.62 -18.92 0.05
N LYS A 284 -8.40 -19.58 -0.82
CA LYS A 284 -9.83 -19.27 -0.99
C LYS A 284 -10.68 -19.69 0.21
N LYS A 285 -10.34 -20.79 0.89
CA LYS A 285 -11.07 -21.35 2.05
C LYS A 285 -10.82 -20.62 3.38
N LYS A 286 -9.68 -19.93 3.53
CA LYS A 286 -9.34 -19.16 4.74
C LYS A 286 -10.11 -17.81 4.82
N ASN A 287 -10.97 -17.54 3.85
CA ASN A 287 -11.92 -16.43 3.79
C ASN A 287 -13.35 -16.97 3.84
#